data_AF-A0A661NUW0-F1
#
_entry.id   AF-A0A661NUW0-F1
#
_cell.length_a   1.000
_cell.length_b   1.000
_cell.length_c   1.000
_cell.angle_alpha   90.00
_cell.angle_beta   90.00
_cell.angle_gamma   90.00
#
_symmetry.space_group_name_H-M   'P 1'
#
loop_
_entity.id
_entity.type
_entity.pdbx_description
1 polymer ?
#
loop_
_entity_poly.entity_id
_entity_poly.type
_entity_poly.pdbx_seq_one_letter_code
_entity_poly.pdbx_strand_id
1 'polypeptide(L)'
;MEVPEVPEDYLSRALTADSSHGRAHFARAGLDLAPDTILPDTHVLLLRQLYLAQLEERSLGAAAETALQMTQVGPLSDIAHHDLARVLFALEREDEAVRHQRLAYRRSPAARRSFHLWSLATYQHYSGKAEDALASLRRAERWATRDRPVILAHAAYVELDAGGAPEGLSEIVSDLEASDVQEGYGQYLLGMIATLVGDTGRAETFLRAFLRRNAGIDAIKALSLAEELRRARSALARLSD
;
A
#
# COMPACT_ATOMS: atom_id res chain seq x y z
N MET A 1 -7.35 -29.50 34.84
CA MET A 1 -8.33 -28.80 34.00
C MET A 1 -7.53 -27.93 33.05
N GLU A 2 -7.48 -28.28 31.78
CA GLU A 2 -7.02 -27.34 30.75
C GLU A 2 -7.97 -26.15 30.74
N VAL A 3 -7.41 -24.94 30.72
CA VAL A 3 -8.19 -23.73 30.46
C VAL A 3 -8.66 -23.83 29.00
N PRO A 4 -9.96 -23.69 28.70
CA PRO A 4 -10.43 -23.75 27.32
C PRO A 4 -9.73 -22.66 26.51
N GLU A 5 -9.06 -23.05 25.42
CA GLU A 5 -8.38 -22.10 24.53
C GLU A 5 -9.43 -21.21 23.85
N VAL A 6 -9.23 -19.89 23.95
CA VAL A 6 -10.12 -18.89 23.35
C VAL A 6 -9.51 -18.31 22.06
N PRO A 7 -10.32 -17.76 21.13
CA PRO A 7 -9.81 -17.22 19.86
C PRO A 7 -8.69 -16.17 20.03
N GLU A 8 -8.69 -15.41 21.11
CA GLU A 8 -7.68 -14.41 21.44
C GLU A 8 -6.30 -15.04 21.72
N ASP A 9 -6.24 -16.24 22.30
CA ASP A 9 -4.99 -16.95 22.54
C ASP A 9 -4.34 -17.38 21.21
N TYR A 10 -5.16 -17.87 20.28
CA TYR A 10 -4.73 -18.20 18.93
C TYR A 10 -4.28 -16.97 18.15
N LEU A 11 -4.98 -15.84 18.29
CA LEU A 11 -4.57 -14.58 17.68
C LEU A 11 -3.20 -14.13 18.22
N SER A 12 -2.99 -14.22 19.53
CA SER A 12 -1.71 -13.89 20.18
C SER A 12 -0.56 -14.75 19.64
N ARG A 13 -0.78 -16.06 19.50
CA ARG A 13 0.19 -16.99 18.90
C ARG A 13 0.44 -16.69 17.41
N ALA A 14 -0.59 -16.34 16.65
CA ALA A 14 -0.45 -15.99 15.24
C ALA A 14 0.38 -14.70 15.04
N LEU A 15 0.16 -13.70 15.89
CA LEU A 15 0.90 -12.42 15.85
C LEU A 15 2.38 -12.57 16.19
N THR A 16 2.72 -13.52 17.06
CA THR A 16 4.10 -13.76 17.52
C THR A 16 4.80 -14.91 16.82
N ALA A 17 4.15 -15.55 15.83
CA ALA A 17 4.73 -16.67 15.11
C ALA A 17 5.96 -16.26 14.26
N ASP A 18 7.02 -17.05 14.36
CA ASP A 18 8.29 -16.81 13.64
C ASP A 18 8.26 -17.17 12.14
N SER A 19 7.13 -17.68 11.63
CA SER A 19 6.99 -18.10 10.23
C SER A 19 5.58 -17.87 9.69
N SER A 20 5.46 -17.69 8.38
CA SER A 20 4.18 -17.62 7.66
C SER A 20 3.32 -18.85 7.95
N HIS A 21 3.93 -20.04 7.95
CA HIS A 21 3.25 -21.30 8.21
C HIS A 21 2.68 -21.36 9.63
N GLY A 22 3.48 -21.01 10.64
CA GLY A 22 3.03 -20.94 12.04
C GLY A 22 1.92 -19.90 12.23
N ARG A 23 2.06 -18.73 11.61
CA ARG A 23 1.02 -17.67 11.60
C ARG A 23 -0.29 -18.19 11.02
N ALA A 24 -0.23 -18.84 9.85
CA ALA A 24 -1.41 -19.42 9.19
C ALA A 24 -2.03 -20.54 10.02
N HIS A 25 -1.21 -21.40 10.64
CA HIS A 25 -1.67 -22.50 11.49
C HIS A 25 -2.48 -21.97 12.68
N PHE A 26 -1.93 -21.05 13.46
CA PHE A 26 -2.63 -20.48 14.61
C PHE A 26 -3.84 -19.64 14.21
N ALA A 27 -3.75 -18.87 13.11
CA ALA A 27 -4.87 -18.11 12.60
C ALA A 27 -6.06 -19.01 12.23
N ARG A 28 -5.81 -20.12 11.52
CA ARG A 28 -6.84 -21.09 11.16
C ARG A 28 -7.42 -21.79 12.39
N ALA A 29 -6.57 -22.24 13.31
CA ALA A 29 -7.03 -22.88 14.53
C ALA A 29 -7.96 -21.98 15.36
N GLY A 30 -7.68 -20.66 15.42
CA GLY A 30 -8.59 -19.69 16.05
C GLY A 30 -9.90 -19.46 15.28
N LEU A 31 -9.86 -19.52 13.94
CA LEU A 31 -11.05 -19.40 13.08
C LEU A 31 -11.93 -20.66 13.08
N ASP A 32 -11.34 -21.83 13.37
CA ASP A 32 -12.04 -23.12 13.43
C ASP A 32 -12.78 -23.34 14.77
N LEU A 33 -12.58 -22.44 15.76
CA LEU A 33 -13.39 -22.41 16.98
C LEU A 33 -14.85 -22.06 16.66
N ALA A 34 -15.77 -22.44 17.56
CA ALA A 34 -17.19 -22.26 17.33
C ALA A 34 -17.54 -20.79 17.02
N PRO A 35 -18.30 -20.48 15.95
CA PRO A 35 -18.51 -19.10 15.49
C PRO A 35 -19.16 -18.14 16.50
N ASP A 36 -19.86 -18.67 17.49
CA ASP A 36 -20.46 -17.89 18.59
C ASP A 36 -19.45 -17.49 19.68
N THR A 37 -18.24 -18.04 19.63
CA THR A 37 -17.14 -17.74 20.58
C THR A 37 -16.20 -16.64 20.10
N ILE A 38 -16.24 -16.30 18.81
CA ILE A 38 -15.31 -15.34 18.20
C ILE A 38 -15.92 -13.94 18.09
N LEU A 39 -15.30 -12.98 18.78
CA LEU A 39 -15.69 -11.57 18.63
C LEU A 39 -15.34 -11.06 17.22
N PRO A 40 -16.15 -10.17 16.61
CA PRO A 40 -15.89 -9.65 15.26
C PRO A 40 -14.49 -9.03 15.08
N ASP A 41 -13.98 -8.32 16.09
CA ASP A 41 -12.64 -7.74 16.07
C ASP A 41 -11.55 -8.83 16.01
N THR A 42 -11.68 -9.87 16.85
CA THR A 42 -10.78 -11.02 16.86
C THR A 42 -10.86 -11.79 15.54
N HIS A 43 -12.06 -11.96 14.98
CA HIS A 43 -12.30 -12.62 13.70
C HIS A 43 -11.57 -11.91 12.56
N VAL A 44 -11.75 -10.58 12.39
CA VAL A 44 -11.07 -9.86 11.30
C VAL A 44 -9.55 -9.86 11.49
N LEU A 45 -9.05 -9.85 12.73
CA LEU A 45 -7.62 -9.90 13.02
C LEU A 45 -7.01 -11.28 12.73
N LEU A 46 -7.70 -12.37 13.05
CA LEU A 46 -7.28 -13.74 12.69
C LEU A 46 -7.27 -13.93 11.17
N LEU A 47 -8.33 -13.52 10.48
CA LEU A 47 -8.35 -13.51 9.01
C LEU A 47 -7.20 -12.68 8.44
N ARG A 48 -6.89 -11.53 9.05
CA ARG A 48 -5.76 -10.71 8.63
C ARG A 48 -4.42 -11.42 8.79
N GLN A 49 -4.21 -12.18 9.87
CA GLN A 49 -2.99 -12.97 10.04
C GLN A 49 -2.88 -14.07 8.96
N LEU A 50 -3.99 -14.75 8.65
CA LEU A 50 -4.03 -15.73 7.56
C LEU A 50 -3.72 -15.07 6.21
N TYR A 51 -4.31 -13.91 5.92
CA TYR A 51 -4.04 -13.13 4.72
C TYR A 51 -2.56 -12.75 4.57
N LEU A 52 -1.92 -12.26 5.64
CA LEU A 52 -0.50 -11.88 5.61
C LEU A 52 0.39 -13.09 5.37
N ALA A 53 0.10 -14.23 6.00
CA ALA A 53 0.83 -15.48 5.75
C ALA A 53 0.69 -15.93 4.27
N GLN A 54 -0.51 -15.85 3.70
CA GLN A 54 -0.76 -16.18 2.29
C GLN A 54 -0.02 -15.24 1.33
N LEU A 55 0.12 -13.95 1.67
CA LEU A 55 0.94 -13.02 0.88
C LEU A 55 2.43 -13.37 0.93
N GLU A 56 2.95 -13.72 2.11
CA GLU A 56 4.35 -14.17 2.27
C GLU A 56 4.63 -15.42 1.42
N GLU A 57 3.67 -16.34 1.36
CA GLU A 57 3.71 -17.56 0.55
C GLU A 57 3.33 -17.33 -0.92
N ARG A 58 3.09 -16.07 -1.34
CA ARG A 58 2.68 -15.67 -2.69
C ARG A 58 1.41 -16.37 -3.21
N SER A 59 0.56 -16.83 -2.29
CA SER A 59 -0.74 -17.43 -2.59
C SER A 59 -1.80 -16.34 -2.78
N LEU A 60 -1.66 -15.52 -3.83
CA LEU A 60 -2.46 -14.32 -4.04
C LEU A 60 -3.97 -14.59 -4.19
N GLY A 61 -4.35 -15.72 -4.81
CA GLY A 61 -5.76 -16.11 -4.93
C GLY A 61 -6.40 -16.34 -3.55
N ALA A 62 -5.76 -17.16 -2.72
CA ALA A 62 -6.22 -17.42 -1.35
C ALA A 62 -6.21 -16.14 -0.48
N ALA A 63 -5.20 -15.28 -0.65
CA ALA A 63 -5.15 -13.99 0.02
C ALA A 63 -6.32 -13.08 -0.39
N ALA A 64 -6.71 -13.06 -1.68
CA ALA A 64 -7.87 -12.31 -2.14
C ALA A 64 -9.18 -12.83 -1.55
N GLU A 65 -9.34 -14.16 -1.45
CA GLU A 65 -10.51 -14.77 -0.81
C GLU A 65 -10.59 -14.42 0.68
N THR A 66 -9.49 -14.57 1.42
CA THR A 66 -9.42 -14.20 2.85
C THR A 66 -9.70 -12.70 3.04
N ALA A 67 -9.08 -11.83 2.23
CA ALA A 67 -9.32 -10.40 2.30
C ALA A 67 -10.78 -10.03 1.96
N LEU A 68 -11.42 -10.75 1.03
CA LEU A 68 -12.84 -10.60 0.76
C LEU A 68 -13.69 -10.99 1.98
N GLN A 69 -13.39 -12.09 2.66
CA GLN A 69 -14.05 -12.48 3.90
C GLN A 69 -13.92 -11.39 4.97
N MET A 70 -12.72 -10.81 5.14
CA MET A 70 -12.50 -9.70 6.08
C MET A 70 -13.46 -8.52 5.84
N THR A 71 -13.80 -8.22 4.57
CA THR A 71 -14.72 -7.11 4.25
C THR A 71 -16.14 -7.34 4.77
N GLN A 72 -16.52 -8.58 5.08
CA GLN A 72 -17.85 -8.96 5.53
C GLN A 72 -17.99 -8.98 7.07
N VAL A 73 -16.90 -8.89 7.82
CA VAL A 73 -16.92 -9.01 9.29
C VAL A 73 -17.41 -7.73 9.98
N GLY A 74 -17.07 -6.56 9.43
CA GLY A 74 -17.53 -5.25 9.92
C GLY A 74 -16.42 -4.37 10.49
N PRO A 75 -15.76 -4.74 11.61
CA PRO A 75 -14.63 -3.99 12.15
C PRO A 75 -13.47 -3.89 11.16
N LEU A 76 -12.71 -2.79 11.25
CA LEU A 76 -11.56 -2.52 10.38
C LEU A 76 -11.89 -2.60 8.86
N SER A 77 -13.15 -2.35 8.48
CA SER A 77 -13.62 -2.47 7.09
C SER A 77 -12.79 -1.64 6.09
N ASP A 78 -12.29 -0.46 6.48
CA ASP A 78 -11.43 0.35 5.63
C ASP A 78 -10.10 -0.35 5.31
N ILE A 79 -9.54 -1.04 6.32
CA ILE A 79 -8.32 -1.81 6.18
C ILE A 79 -8.56 -3.09 5.37
N ALA A 80 -9.65 -3.80 5.62
CA ALA A 80 -10.00 -5.01 4.86
C ALA A 80 -10.16 -4.71 3.34
N HIS A 81 -10.83 -3.61 3.01
CA HIS A 81 -10.96 -3.19 1.62
C HIS A 81 -9.63 -2.75 0.99
N HIS A 82 -8.75 -2.11 1.76
CA HIS A 82 -7.42 -1.75 1.30
C HIS A 82 -6.53 -2.99 1.03
N ASP A 83 -6.53 -3.95 1.97
CA ASP A 83 -5.80 -5.22 1.83
C ASP A 83 -6.31 -6.03 0.62
N LEU A 84 -7.62 -6.05 0.39
CA LEU A 84 -8.23 -6.65 -0.81
C LEU A 84 -7.83 -5.90 -2.09
N ALA A 85 -7.85 -4.56 -2.08
CA ALA A 85 -7.45 -3.78 -3.25
C ALA A 85 -6.00 -4.06 -3.65
N ARG A 86 -5.09 -4.16 -2.66
CA ARG A 86 -3.68 -4.48 -2.89
C ARG A 86 -3.48 -5.81 -3.61
N VAL A 87 -4.11 -6.88 -3.13
CA VAL A 87 -3.95 -8.21 -3.75
C VAL A 87 -4.65 -8.29 -5.11
N LEU A 88 -5.80 -7.62 -5.29
CA LEU A 88 -6.45 -7.52 -6.60
C LEU A 88 -5.58 -6.79 -7.62
N PHE A 89 -4.90 -5.73 -7.23
CA PHE A 89 -3.97 -5.02 -8.11
C PHE A 89 -2.81 -5.92 -8.53
N ALA A 90 -2.25 -6.68 -7.59
CA ALA A 90 -1.20 -7.66 -7.89
C ALA A 90 -1.67 -8.84 -8.76
N LEU A 91 -2.97 -9.12 -8.78
CA LEU A 91 -3.62 -10.09 -9.67
C LEU A 91 -4.03 -9.46 -11.01
N GLU A 92 -3.60 -8.23 -11.30
CA GLU A 92 -3.94 -7.48 -12.52
C GLU A 92 -5.47 -7.23 -12.69
N ARG A 93 -6.22 -7.28 -11.58
CA ARG A 93 -7.66 -6.99 -11.51
C ARG A 93 -7.89 -5.53 -11.12
N GLU A 94 -7.33 -4.61 -11.91
CA GLU A 94 -7.18 -3.19 -11.56
C GLU A 94 -8.51 -2.47 -11.28
N ASP A 95 -9.54 -2.70 -12.10
CA ASP A 95 -10.85 -2.06 -11.90
C ASP A 95 -11.50 -2.47 -10.57
N GLU A 96 -11.26 -3.71 -10.15
CA GLU A 96 -11.74 -4.21 -8.86
C GLU A 96 -10.91 -3.63 -7.71
N ALA A 97 -9.59 -3.54 -7.87
CA ALA A 97 -8.71 -2.90 -6.90
C ALA A 97 -9.13 -1.44 -6.66
N VAL A 98 -9.34 -0.66 -7.71
CA VAL A 98 -9.84 0.73 -7.62
C VAL A 98 -11.20 0.80 -6.93
N ARG A 99 -12.13 -0.10 -7.25
CA ARG A 99 -13.45 -0.17 -6.59
C ARG A 99 -13.32 -0.42 -5.09
N HIS A 100 -12.48 -1.38 -4.69
CA HIS A 100 -12.27 -1.69 -3.27
C HIS A 100 -11.49 -0.58 -2.55
N GLN A 101 -10.51 0.06 -3.18
CA GLN A 101 -9.81 1.18 -2.56
C GLN A 101 -10.72 2.41 -2.37
N ARG A 102 -11.71 2.62 -3.27
CA ARG A 102 -12.79 3.61 -3.05
C ARG A 102 -13.66 3.24 -1.85
N LEU A 103 -13.96 1.96 -1.64
CA LEU A 103 -14.68 1.49 -0.45
C LEU A 103 -13.86 1.70 0.82
N ALA A 104 -12.55 1.41 0.78
CA ALA A 104 -11.62 1.66 1.90
C ALA A 104 -11.70 3.12 2.35
N TYR A 105 -11.57 4.07 1.41
CA TYR A 105 -11.74 5.49 1.70
C TYR A 105 -13.13 5.81 2.30
N ARG A 106 -14.23 5.32 1.72
CA ARG A 106 -15.59 5.60 2.23
C ARG A 106 -15.82 5.12 3.66
N ARG A 107 -15.13 4.05 4.07
CA ARG A 107 -15.22 3.46 5.41
C ARG A 107 -14.17 4.01 6.38
N SER A 108 -13.26 4.84 5.90
CA SER A 108 -12.11 5.28 6.70
C SER A 108 -12.47 6.36 7.74
N PRO A 109 -11.89 6.27 8.95
CA PRO A 109 -11.90 7.40 9.88
C PRO A 109 -11.05 8.54 9.33
N ALA A 110 -11.32 9.77 9.80
CA ALA A 110 -10.68 10.99 9.30
C ALA A 110 -9.15 10.89 9.23
N ALA A 111 -8.52 10.33 10.27
CA ALA A 111 -7.07 10.18 10.38
C ALA A 111 -6.43 9.28 9.30
N ARG A 112 -7.20 8.43 8.60
CA ARG A 112 -6.69 7.55 7.53
C ARG A 112 -7.15 7.94 6.13
N ARG A 113 -7.95 9.02 6.00
CA ARG A 113 -8.50 9.44 4.70
C ARG A 113 -7.42 9.78 3.69
N SER A 114 -6.40 10.53 4.12
CA SER A 114 -5.27 10.90 3.28
C SER A 114 -4.57 9.66 2.70
N PHE A 115 -4.20 8.72 3.57
CA PHE A 115 -3.59 7.45 3.19
C PHE A 115 -4.42 6.64 2.16
N HIS A 116 -5.72 6.49 2.40
CA HIS A 116 -6.57 5.71 1.49
C HIS A 116 -6.79 6.39 0.14
N LEU A 117 -6.89 7.72 0.11
CA LEU A 117 -6.98 8.49 -1.13
C LEU A 117 -5.66 8.50 -1.89
N TRP A 118 -4.53 8.53 -1.19
CA TRP A 118 -3.22 8.44 -1.81
C TRP A 118 -3.01 7.07 -2.46
N SER A 119 -3.34 5.99 -1.76
CA SER A 119 -3.30 4.63 -2.33
C SER A 119 -4.23 4.48 -3.54
N LEU A 120 -5.42 5.09 -3.50
CA LEU A 120 -6.34 5.12 -4.64
C LEU A 120 -5.71 5.82 -5.85
N ALA A 121 -5.06 6.96 -5.62
CA ALA A 121 -4.38 7.69 -6.67
C ALA A 121 -3.23 6.89 -7.28
N THR A 122 -2.45 6.16 -6.47
CA THR A 122 -1.38 5.28 -6.96
C THR A 122 -1.93 4.23 -7.92
N TYR A 123 -3.01 3.53 -7.57
CA TYR A 123 -3.62 2.56 -8.48
C TYR A 123 -4.14 3.22 -9.76
N GLN A 124 -4.82 4.37 -9.64
CA GLN A 124 -5.32 5.09 -10.82
C GLN A 124 -4.18 5.56 -11.74
N HIS A 125 -3.08 6.05 -11.18
CA HIS A 125 -1.92 6.50 -11.94
C HIS A 125 -1.32 5.33 -12.72
N TYR A 126 -1.06 4.21 -12.07
CA TYR A 126 -0.45 3.07 -12.72
C TYR A 126 -1.36 2.36 -13.72
N SER A 127 -2.68 2.48 -13.56
CA SER A 127 -3.68 2.10 -14.57
C SER A 127 -3.82 3.11 -15.73
N GLY A 128 -2.97 4.14 -15.81
CA GLY A 128 -3.02 5.17 -16.87
C GLY A 128 -4.16 6.19 -16.72
N LYS A 129 -4.87 6.22 -15.59
CA LYS A 129 -6.02 7.11 -15.33
C LYS A 129 -5.54 8.38 -14.62
N ALA A 130 -4.70 9.17 -15.29
CA ALA A 130 -3.99 10.32 -14.70
C ALA A 130 -4.94 11.39 -14.11
N GLU A 131 -5.98 11.81 -14.83
CA GLU A 131 -6.95 12.80 -14.33
C GLU A 131 -7.64 12.34 -13.04
N ASP A 132 -7.96 11.05 -13.00
CA ASP A 132 -8.60 10.35 -11.90
C ASP A 132 -7.68 10.30 -10.66
N ALA A 133 -6.40 10.03 -10.89
CA ALA A 133 -5.36 10.06 -9.86
C ALA A 133 -5.16 11.46 -9.28
N LEU A 134 -5.04 12.49 -10.14
CA LEU A 134 -4.93 13.89 -9.73
C LEU A 134 -6.16 14.34 -8.92
N ALA A 135 -7.36 13.92 -9.33
CA ALA A 135 -8.58 14.20 -8.58
C ALA A 135 -8.55 13.55 -7.18
N SER A 136 -8.04 12.32 -7.06
CA SER A 136 -7.85 11.65 -5.76
C SER A 136 -6.78 12.33 -4.91
N LEU A 137 -5.66 12.76 -5.48
CA LEU A 137 -4.58 13.47 -4.77
C LEU A 137 -5.03 14.82 -4.23
N ARG A 138 -5.77 15.62 -5.02
CA ARG A 138 -6.40 16.87 -4.53
C ARG A 138 -7.38 16.62 -3.38
N ARG A 139 -7.99 15.45 -3.32
CA ARG A 139 -8.81 15.06 -2.16
C ARG A 139 -7.95 14.64 -0.98
N ALA A 140 -6.88 13.88 -1.22
CA ALA A 140 -5.95 13.43 -0.18
C ALA A 140 -5.33 14.63 0.54
N GLU A 141 -4.89 15.63 -0.21
CA GLU A 141 -4.27 16.86 0.29
C GLU A 141 -5.11 17.56 1.36
N ARG A 142 -6.45 17.58 1.22
CA ARG A 142 -7.35 18.20 2.21
C ARG A 142 -7.39 17.49 3.56
N TRP A 143 -6.99 16.22 3.59
CA TRP A 143 -6.86 15.42 4.81
C TRP A 143 -5.41 15.27 5.25
N ALA A 144 -4.47 15.74 4.44
CA ALA A 144 -3.05 15.58 4.67
C ALA A 144 -2.59 16.44 5.83
N THR A 145 -1.66 15.89 6.59
CA THR A 145 -0.96 16.62 7.65
C THR A 145 0.54 16.52 7.38
N ARG A 146 1.22 15.58 8.03
CA ARG A 146 2.65 15.32 7.82
C ARG A 146 2.97 14.80 6.41
N ASP A 147 2.01 14.16 5.76
CA ASP A 147 2.12 13.56 4.43
C ASP A 147 1.80 14.53 3.28
N ARG A 148 1.51 15.81 3.56
CA ARG A 148 1.21 16.78 2.51
C ARG A 148 2.33 16.93 1.46
N PRO A 149 3.62 17.02 1.82
CA PRO A 149 4.70 17.14 0.83
C PRO A 149 4.74 15.97 -0.16
N VAL A 150 4.55 14.73 0.31
CA VAL A 150 4.58 13.55 -0.56
C VAL A 150 3.35 13.47 -1.48
N ILE A 151 2.19 13.97 -1.03
CA ILE A 151 0.97 14.02 -1.86
C ILE A 151 1.12 15.02 -3.00
N LEU A 152 1.66 16.22 -2.70
CA LEU A 152 1.90 17.24 -3.72
C LEU A 152 2.94 16.78 -4.74
N ALA A 153 4.04 16.17 -4.27
CA ALA A 153 5.05 15.61 -5.16
C ALA A 153 4.48 14.46 -6.01
N HIS A 154 3.60 13.62 -5.46
CA HIS A 154 2.95 12.57 -6.26
C HIS A 154 2.04 13.20 -7.32
N ALA A 155 1.32 14.27 -7.00
CA ALA A 155 0.49 14.98 -7.99
C ALA A 155 1.35 15.58 -9.11
N ALA A 156 2.47 16.23 -8.76
CA ALA A 156 3.41 16.76 -9.73
C ALA A 156 4.01 15.66 -10.62
N TYR A 157 4.35 14.50 -10.04
CA TYR A 157 4.81 13.34 -10.81
C TYR A 157 3.74 12.84 -11.79
N VAL A 158 2.50 12.65 -11.33
CA VAL A 158 1.39 12.19 -12.20
C VAL A 158 1.17 13.16 -13.37
N GLU A 159 1.21 14.46 -13.10
CA GLU A 159 1.01 15.48 -14.13
C GLU A 159 2.18 15.50 -15.14
N LEU A 160 3.44 15.41 -14.70
CA LEU A 160 4.60 15.28 -15.60
C LEU A 160 4.54 13.99 -16.44
N ASP A 161 4.18 12.85 -15.83
CA ASP A 161 4.08 11.54 -16.52
C ASP A 161 2.97 11.55 -17.59
N ALA A 162 1.95 12.40 -17.42
CA ALA A 162 0.90 12.66 -18.39
C ALA A 162 1.28 13.73 -19.45
N GLY A 163 2.52 14.26 -19.41
CA GLY A 163 3.01 15.30 -20.34
C GLY A 163 2.58 16.72 -19.98
N GLY A 164 2.05 16.94 -18.78
CA GLY A 164 1.70 18.26 -18.24
C GLY A 164 2.91 18.99 -17.63
N ALA A 165 2.64 20.17 -17.06
CA ALA A 165 3.64 21.03 -16.44
C ALA A 165 3.11 21.53 -15.08
N PRO A 166 3.49 20.88 -13.97
CA PRO A 166 3.00 21.23 -12.64
C PRO A 166 3.38 22.65 -12.25
N GLU A 167 2.40 23.41 -11.77
CA GLU A 167 2.65 24.73 -11.17
C GLU A 167 3.46 24.58 -9.88
N GLY A 168 4.45 25.45 -9.67
CA GLY A 168 5.25 25.45 -8.45
C GLY A 168 6.15 24.21 -8.28
N LEU A 169 6.48 23.49 -9.36
CA LEU A 169 7.27 22.25 -9.29
C LEU A 169 8.55 22.38 -8.44
N SER A 170 9.28 23.48 -8.60
CA SER A 170 10.52 23.72 -7.83
C SER A 170 10.28 23.82 -6.32
N GLU A 171 9.18 24.45 -5.90
CA GLU A 171 8.80 24.57 -4.50
C GLU A 171 8.36 23.22 -3.96
N ILE A 172 7.52 22.49 -4.70
CA ILE A 172 7.07 21.13 -4.35
C ILE A 172 8.26 20.18 -4.12
N VAL A 173 9.26 20.23 -5.01
CA VAL A 173 10.48 19.40 -4.89
C VAL A 173 11.28 19.82 -3.65
N SER A 174 11.52 21.11 -3.46
CA SER A 174 12.26 21.64 -2.30
C SER A 174 11.58 21.28 -0.97
N ASP A 175 10.26 21.40 -0.91
CA ASP A 175 9.46 21.07 0.28
C ASP A 175 9.53 19.57 0.60
N LEU A 176 9.43 18.70 -0.41
CA LEU A 176 9.58 17.25 -0.20
C LEU A 176 11.00 16.91 0.29
N GLU A 177 12.03 17.52 -0.29
CA GLU A 177 13.43 17.29 0.13
C GLU A 177 13.69 17.71 1.58
N ALA A 178 13.05 18.78 2.05
CA ALA A 178 13.20 19.29 3.42
C ALA A 178 12.31 18.55 4.43
N SER A 179 11.42 17.67 3.99
CA SER A 179 10.41 17.02 4.84
C SER A 179 10.89 15.71 5.48
N ASP A 180 10.27 15.33 6.61
CA ASP A 180 10.51 14.04 7.28
C ASP A 180 10.08 12.82 6.43
N VAL A 181 9.27 13.04 5.39
CA VAL A 181 8.76 11.99 4.47
C VAL A 181 9.58 11.89 3.18
N GLN A 182 10.73 12.55 3.12
CA GLN A 182 11.66 12.49 2.00
C GLN A 182 12.17 11.06 1.76
N GLU A 183 12.42 10.27 2.81
CA GLU A 183 12.95 8.92 2.67
C GLU A 183 11.92 7.91 2.11
N GLY A 184 12.41 6.85 1.46
CA GLY A 184 11.53 5.78 0.97
C GLY A 184 10.71 6.25 -0.23
N TYR A 185 9.40 6.42 -0.06
CA TYR A 185 8.54 6.80 -1.19
C TYR A 185 8.84 8.22 -1.69
N GLY A 186 9.28 9.14 -0.82
CA GLY A 186 9.73 10.47 -1.24
C GLY A 186 10.93 10.41 -2.21
N GLN A 187 11.92 9.55 -1.95
CA GLN A 187 13.05 9.31 -2.84
C GLN A 187 12.59 8.75 -4.20
N TYR A 188 11.62 7.85 -4.21
CA TYR A 188 11.04 7.39 -5.47
C TYR A 188 10.44 8.56 -6.28
N LEU A 189 9.60 9.38 -5.66
CA LEU A 189 8.99 10.53 -6.34
C LEU A 189 10.01 11.55 -6.83
N LEU A 190 10.97 11.95 -5.98
CA LEU A 190 12.04 12.87 -6.36
C LEU A 190 12.85 12.34 -7.55
N GLY A 191 13.16 11.03 -7.55
CA GLY A 191 13.86 10.38 -8.64
C GLY A 191 13.07 10.31 -9.94
N MET A 192 11.77 9.99 -9.87
CA MET A 192 10.89 9.95 -11.04
C MET A 192 10.65 11.35 -11.63
N ILE A 193 10.42 12.36 -10.77
CA ILE A 193 10.31 13.77 -11.20
C ILE A 193 11.60 14.20 -11.89
N ALA A 194 12.76 13.97 -11.26
CA ALA A 194 14.06 14.32 -11.84
C ALA A 194 14.28 13.65 -13.20
N THR A 195 13.84 12.40 -13.37
CA THR A 195 13.90 11.69 -14.65
C THR A 195 13.09 12.41 -15.72
N LEU A 196 11.85 12.83 -15.40
CA LEU A 196 10.93 13.46 -16.36
C LEU A 196 11.34 14.88 -16.75
N VAL A 197 12.03 15.61 -15.86
CA VAL A 197 12.56 16.96 -16.17
C VAL A 197 13.97 16.94 -16.76
N GLY A 198 14.57 15.75 -16.94
CA GLY A 198 15.88 15.58 -17.55
C GLY A 198 17.07 15.83 -16.61
N ASP A 199 16.86 15.88 -15.29
CA ASP A 199 17.95 15.98 -14.31
C ASP A 199 18.49 14.58 -13.97
N THR A 200 19.38 14.09 -14.83
CA THR A 200 19.92 12.72 -14.75
C THR A 200 20.69 12.46 -13.45
N GLY A 201 21.47 13.44 -12.97
CA GLY A 201 22.27 13.30 -11.75
C GLY A 201 21.41 13.15 -10.49
N ARG A 202 20.36 13.96 -10.36
CA ARG A 202 19.41 13.84 -9.23
C ARG A 202 18.56 12.58 -9.36
N ALA A 203 18.12 12.23 -10.57
CA ALA A 203 17.37 11.02 -10.83
C ALA A 203 18.14 9.77 -10.36
N GLU A 204 19.40 9.64 -10.76
CA GLU A 204 20.25 8.52 -10.33
C GLU A 204 20.41 8.46 -8.81
N THR A 205 20.70 9.59 -8.18
CA THR A 205 20.92 9.68 -6.73
C THR A 205 19.71 9.16 -5.96
N PHE A 206 18.52 9.67 -6.27
CA PHE A 206 17.30 9.32 -5.54
C PHE A 206 16.80 7.91 -5.87
N LEU A 207 16.80 7.51 -7.15
CA LEU A 207 16.32 6.17 -7.53
C LEU A 207 17.24 5.07 -6.99
N ARG A 208 18.56 5.25 -6.99
CA ARG A 208 19.49 4.28 -6.36
C ARG A 208 19.30 4.22 -4.86
N ALA A 209 19.05 5.35 -4.19
CA ALA A 209 18.75 5.37 -2.75
C ALA A 209 17.44 4.62 -2.43
N PHE A 210 16.38 4.87 -3.21
CA PHE A 210 15.10 4.17 -3.09
C PHE A 210 15.27 2.65 -3.28
N LEU A 211 15.96 2.21 -4.33
CA LEU A 211 16.19 0.78 -4.59
C LEU A 211 17.05 0.13 -3.50
N ARG A 212 18.09 0.82 -3.03
CA ARG A 212 18.95 0.31 -1.94
C ARG A 212 18.18 0.14 -0.64
N ARG A 213 17.34 1.11 -0.27
CA ARG A 213 16.50 1.04 0.93
C ARG A 213 15.49 -0.11 0.86
N ASN A 214 15.05 -0.44 -0.35
CA ASN A 214 14.11 -1.52 -0.59
C ASN A 214 14.80 -2.82 -1.03
N ALA A 215 16.12 -2.92 -0.89
CA ALA A 215 16.84 -4.17 -1.09
C ALA A 215 16.54 -5.12 0.07
N GLY A 216 16.06 -6.33 -0.24
CA GLY A 216 15.78 -7.34 0.78
C GLY A 216 14.55 -7.09 1.64
N ILE A 217 13.60 -6.25 1.18
CA ILE A 217 12.30 -6.11 1.84
C ILE A 217 11.51 -7.43 1.83
N ASP A 218 10.64 -7.61 2.81
CA ASP A 218 9.76 -8.77 2.88
C ASP A 218 8.80 -8.84 1.67
N ALA A 219 8.19 -10.01 1.47
CA ALA A 219 7.33 -10.28 0.33
C ALA A 219 6.08 -9.39 0.30
N ILE A 220 5.53 -8.99 1.44
CA ILE A 220 4.32 -8.16 1.53
C ILE A 220 4.63 -6.74 1.07
N LYS A 221 5.75 -6.18 1.54
CA LYS A 221 6.22 -4.86 1.12
C LYS A 221 6.67 -4.88 -0.34
N ALA A 222 7.31 -5.96 -0.79
CA ALA A 222 7.70 -6.14 -2.20
C ALA A 222 6.48 -6.15 -3.12
N LEU A 223 5.39 -6.82 -2.72
CA LEU A 223 4.12 -6.80 -3.46
C LEU A 223 3.53 -5.40 -3.53
N SER A 224 3.57 -4.67 -2.41
CA SER A 224 3.00 -3.32 -2.31
C SER A 224 3.76 -2.28 -3.14
N LEU A 225 5.06 -2.51 -3.41
CA LEU A 225 5.94 -1.59 -4.15
C LEU A 225 6.36 -2.15 -5.51
N ALA A 226 5.70 -3.19 -6.01
CA ALA A 226 6.16 -3.93 -7.18
C ALA A 226 6.31 -3.02 -8.41
N GLU A 227 5.33 -2.14 -8.63
CA GLU A 227 5.28 -1.24 -9.77
C GLU A 227 6.28 -0.07 -9.63
N GLU A 228 6.42 0.50 -8.43
CA GLU A 228 7.44 1.50 -8.12
C GLU A 228 8.84 0.97 -8.37
N LEU A 229 9.14 -0.23 -7.89
CA LEU A 229 10.44 -0.89 -8.07
C LEU A 229 10.71 -1.14 -9.56
N ARG A 230 9.70 -1.58 -10.31
CA ARG A 230 9.79 -1.80 -11.76
C ARG A 230 10.10 -0.49 -12.49
N ARG A 231 9.34 0.58 -12.20
CA ARG A 231 9.51 1.91 -12.81
C ARG A 231 10.87 2.52 -12.47
N ALA A 232 11.30 2.47 -11.21
CA ALA A 232 12.59 2.98 -10.79
C ALA A 232 13.76 2.29 -11.50
N ARG A 233 13.71 0.95 -11.65
CA ARG A 233 14.72 0.19 -12.40
C ARG A 233 14.71 0.56 -13.88
N SER A 234 13.52 0.68 -14.48
CA SER A 234 13.36 1.04 -15.89
C SER A 234 13.86 2.46 -16.17
N ALA A 235 13.61 3.41 -15.27
CA ALA A 235 14.13 4.76 -15.37
C ALA A 235 15.67 4.77 -15.32
N LEU A 236 16.28 4.10 -14.35
CA LEU A 236 17.76 4.01 -14.26
C LEU A 236 18.40 3.35 -15.49
N ALA A 237 17.76 2.32 -16.06
CA ALA A 237 18.26 1.68 -17.27
C ALA A 237 18.34 2.68 -18.43
N ARG A 238 17.27 3.46 -18.65
CA ARG A 238 17.23 4.49 -19.71
C ARG A 238 18.22 5.64 -19.52
N LEU A 239 18.66 5.89 -18.29
CA LEU A 239 19.66 6.93 -18.00
C LEU A 239 21.10 6.46 -18.28
N SER A 240 21.30 5.15 -18.37
CA SER A 240 22.61 4.53 -18.61
C SER A 240 22.89 4.26 -20.09
N ASP A 241 21.89 4.46 -20.96
CA ASP A 241 21.93 4.32 -22.42
C ASP A 241 22.24 5.68 -23.08
#